data_AF-A0A8B6LM76-F1
#
_entry.id   AF-A0A8B6LM76-F1
#
_cell.length_a   1.000
_cell.length_b   1.000
_cell.length_c   1.000
_cell.angle_alpha   90.00
_cell.angle_beta   90.00
_cell.angle_gamma   90.00
#
_symmetry.space_group_name_H-M   'P 1'
#
loop_
_entity.id
_entity.type
_entity.pdbx_description
1 polymer ?
#
loop_
_entity_poly.entity_id
_entity_poly.type
_entity_poly.pdbx_seq_one_letter_code
_entity_poly.pdbx_strand_id
1 'polypeptide(L)' 'MKAGKTTHGGAGRGQGRKPIEAGQESVTVNMRLSGRQRDKLQRLGGAPWVREKIDKAKEPKG' A
#
# COMPACT_ATOMS: atom_id res chain seq x y z
N MET A 1 3.54 -33.45 27.87
CA MET A 1 3.62 -32.75 26.57
C MET A 1 2.26 -32.14 26.24
N LYS A 2 2.13 -30.81 26.23
CA LYS A 2 1.02 -30.12 25.58
C LYS A 2 1.60 -28.85 24.94
N ALA A 3 1.80 -28.89 23.63
CA ALA A 3 2.26 -27.74 22.87
C ALA A 3 1.21 -26.63 22.93
N GLY A 4 1.54 -25.49 23.54
CA GLY A 4 0.72 -24.28 23.48
C GLY A 4 0.64 -23.84 22.02
N LYS A 5 -0.57 -23.70 21.47
CA LYS A 5 -0.76 -23.23 20.10
C LYS A 5 -0.24 -21.79 20.02
N THR A 6 0.85 -21.58 19.28
CA THR A 6 1.34 -20.26 18.90
C THR A 6 0.35 -19.63 17.92
N THR A 7 -0.69 -18.96 18.42
CA THR A 7 -1.57 -18.15 17.58
C THR A 7 -0.83 -16.87 17.21
N HIS A 8 -0.38 -16.79 15.96
CA HIS A 8 0.21 -15.56 15.44
C HIS A 8 -0.93 -14.56 15.21
N GLY A 9 -1.07 -13.60 16.13
CA GLY A 9 -2.08 -12.53 16.12
C GLY A 9 -3.39 -12.91 16.83
N GLY A 10 -3.60 -12.41 18.05
CA GLY A 10 -4.89 -12.55 18.78
C GLY A 10 -5.97 -11.63 18.19
N ALA A 11 -7.26 -11.99 18.29
CA ALA A 11 -8.36 -11.30 17.58
C ALA A 11 -8.52 -9.79 17.91
N GLY A 12 -8.86 -9.00 16.89
CA GLY A 12 -9.57 -7.72 17.07
C GLY A 12 -8.76 -6.47 17.42
N ARG A 13 -7.43 -6.45 17.36
CA ARG A 13 -6.61 -5.29 17.79
C ARG A 13 -6.25 -4.28 16.70
N GLY A 14 -7.09 -4.11 15.68
CA GLY A 14 -6.75 -3.26 14.52
C GLY A 14 -5.56 -3.81 13.72
N GLN A 15 -5.44 -5.14 13.70
CA GLN A 15 -4.39 -5.87 13.00
C GLN A 15 -4.61 -5.84 11.49
N GLY A 16 -3.63 -5.25 10.80
CA GLY A 16 -3.67 -4.88 9.40
C GLY A 16 -2.91 -3.57 9.22
N ARG A 17 -2.53 -3.23 7.98
CA ARG A 17 -2.03 -1.88 7.72
C ARG A 17 -3.20 -0.91 7.82
N LYS A 18 -3.01 0.21 8.52
CA LYS A 18 -4.03 1.28 8.54
C LYS A 18 -4.39 1.66 7.11
N PRO A 19 -5.69 1.88 6.80
CA PRO A 19 -6.09 2.42 5.52
C PRO A 19 -5.37 3.73 5.21
N ILE A 20 -5.10 3.97 3.93
CA ILE A 20 -4.52 5.23 3.44
C ILE A 20 -5.49 6.38 3.69
N GLU A 21 -6.80 6.14 3.50
CA GLU A 21 -7.87 7.09 3.75
C GLU A 21 -8.90 6.47 4.72
N ALA A 22 -9.39 7.28 5.66
CA ALA A 22 -10.34 6.81 6.66
C ALA A 22 -11.67 6.42 6.00
N GLY A 23 -12.13 5.19 6.26
CA GLY A 23 -13.39 4.68 5.70
C GLY A 23 -13.29 4.20 4.25
N GLN A 24 -12.10 4.21 3.63
CA GLN A 24 -11.87 3.66 2.29
C GLN A 24 -10.98 2.42 2.36
N GLU A 25 -11.28 1.43 1.53
CA GLU A 25 -10.42 0.26 1.39
C GLU A 25 -9.12 0.63 0.69
N SER A 26 -7.98 0.21 1.24
CA SER A 26 -6.70 0.37 0.58
C SER A 26 -6.46 -0.76 -0.41
N VAL A 27 -6.65 -0.47 -1.70
CA VAL A 27 -6.36 -1.42 -2.78
C VAL A 27 -4.87 -1.42 -3.10
N THR A 28 -4.28 -2.60 -3.18
CA THR A 28 -2.90 -2.76 -3.65
C THR A 28 -2.90 -3.03 -5.15
N VAL A 29 -2.21 -2.17 -5.90
CA VAL A 29 -1.96 -2.39 -7.33
C VAL A 29 -0.56 -2.95 -7.54
N ASN A 30 -0.44 -3.98 -8.38
CA ASN A 30 0.85 -4.52 -8.81
C ASN A 30 1.28 -3.81 -10.10
N MET A 31 2.47 -3.22 -10.10
CA MET A 31 3.05 -2.53 -11.26
C MET A 31 4.44 -3.08 -11.54
N ARG A 32 4.73 -3.35 -12.82
CA ARG A 32 6.09 -3.70 -13.27
C ARG A 32 6.85 -2.42 -13.61
N LEU A 33 8.06 -2.30 -13.07
CA LEU A 33 8.98 -1.18 -13.33
C LEU A 33 10.35 -1.75 -13.69
N SER A 34 11.11 -1.03 -14.52
CA SER A 34 12.55 -1.26 -14.62
C SER A 34 13.24 -0.92 -13.30
N GLY A 35 14.45 -1.46 -13.07
CA GLY A 35 15.25 -1.12 -11.89
C GLY A 35 15.47 0.40 -11.74
N ARG A 36 15.87 1.06 -12.84
CA ARG A 36 16.06 2.53 -12.88
C ARG A 36 14.80 3.32 -12.50
N GLN A 37 13.62 2.87 -12.95
CA GLN A 37 12.35 3.50 -12.59
C GLN A 37 12.00 3.27 -11.12
N ARG A 38 12.24 2.07 -10.58
CA ARG A 38 12.06 1.76 -9.16
C ARG A 38 12.96 2.63 -8.28
N ASP A 39 14.23 2.76 -8.63
CA ASP A 39 15.18 3.57 -7.85
C ASP A 39 14.83 5.06 -7.92
N LYS A 40 14.35 5.52 -9.07
CA LYS A 40 13.78 6.87 -9.20
C LYS A 40 12.54 7.03 -8.32
N LEU A 41 11.63 6.07 -8.32
CA LEU A 41 10.42 6.10 -7.49
C LEU A 41 10.76 6.15 -5.99
N GLN A 42 11.77 5.39 -5.54
CA GLN A 42 12.25 5.47 -4.16
C GLN A 42 12.78 6.86 -3.80
N ARG A 43 13.61 7.45 -4.66
CA ARG A 43 14.13 8.83 -4.45
C ARG A 43 13.04 9.89 -4.48
N LEU A 44 11.93 9.64 -5.17
CA LEU A 44 10.77 10.53 -5.24
C LEU A 44 9.81 10.37 -4.05
N GLY A 45 10.07 9.44 -3.13
CA GLY A 45 9.25 9.23 -1.93
C GLY A 45 8.27 8.05 -2.01
N GLY A 46 8.31 7.25 -3.08
CA GLY A 46 7.55 6.00 -3.18
C GLY A 46 6.05 6.20 -3.41
N ALA A 47 5.22 5.40 -2.73
CA ALA A 47 3.78 5.37 -2.95
C ALA A 47 3.06 6.72 -2.72
N PRO A 48 3.40 7.55 -1.71
CA PRO A 48 2.84 8.90 -1.57
C PRO A 48 2.99 9.76 -2.83
N TRP A 49 4.16 9.72 -3.48
CA TRP A 49 4.41 10.47 -4.70
C TRP A 49 3.53 10.00 -5.87
N VAL A 50 3.30 8.69 -5.98
CA VAL A 50 2.40 8.14 -7.01
C VAL A 50 0.97 8.64 -6.80
N ARG A 51 0.47 8.63 -5.55
CA ARG A 51 -0.88 9.11 -5.22
C ARG A 51 -1.06 10.58 -5.57
N GLU A 52 -0.10 11.42 -5.17
CA GLU A 52 -0.13 12.86 -5.52
C GLU A 52 -0.17 13.09 -7.04
N LYS A 53 0.51 12.24 -7.82
CA LYS A 53 0.46 12.31 -9.29
C LYS A 53 -0.88 11.85 -9.86
N ILE A 54 -1.53 10.87 -9.25
CA ILE A 54 -2.87 10.43 -9.62
C ILE A 54 -3.89 11.53 -9.31
N ASP A 55 -3.87 12.10 -8.11
CA ASP A 55 -4.81 13.15 -7.68
C ASP A 55 -4.73 14.40 -8.57
N LYS A 56 -3.55 14.68 -9.13
CA LYS A 56 -3.31 15.82 -10.05
C LYS A 56 -3.56 15.50 -11.51
N ALA A 57 -3.66 14.22 -11.89
CA ALA A 57 -3.86 13.84 -13.28
C ALA A 57 -5.28 14.17 -13.71
N LYS A 58 -5.43 14.78 -14.90
CA LYS A 58 -6.73 14.91 -15.54
C LYS A 58 -7.07 13.60 -16.24
N GLU A 59 -8.28 13.12 -16.03
CA GLU A 59 -8.78 11.99 -16.81
C GLU A 59 -8.96 12.42 -18.29
N PRO A 60 -8.62 11.57 -19.26
CA PRO A 60 -8.93 11.85 -20.65
C PRO A 60 -10.45 11.93 -20.81
N LYS A 61 -10.92 12.96 -21.53
CA LYS A 61 -12.33 13.02 -21.93
C LYS A 61 -12.55 11.90 -22.95
N GLY A 62 -13.38 10.93 -22.57
CA GLY A 62 -13.92 9.93 -23.50
C GLY A 62 -14.78 10.54 -24.59
#